data_AF-A0A174JJZ1-F1
#
_entry.id   AF-A0A174JJZ1-F1
#
_cell.length_a   1.000
_cell.length_b   1.000
_cell.length_c   1.000
_cell.angle_alpha   90.00
_cell.angle_beta   90.00
_cell.angle_gamma   90.00
#
_symmetry.space_group_name_H-M   'P 1'
#
loop_
_entity.id
_entity.type
_entity.pdbx_description
1 polymer ?
#
loop_
_entity_poly.entity_id
_entity_poly.type
_entity_poly.pdbx_seq_one_letter_code
_entity_poly.pdbx_strand_id
1 'polypeptide(L)'
;MKEELFEFHEAAPNRYIAHFYRECTVAEFIETILETRSKEHGRIVVFGPNRPLANCGYAYGKITDEFENAEANNKIICSAFAYGGCVSVDYALTVL
;
A
#
# COMPACT_ATOMS: atom_id res chain seq x y z
N MET A 1 -11.71 18.35 -3.07
CA MET A 1 -11.17 17.16 -3.77
C MET A 1 -9.89 16.78 -3.05
N LYS A 2 -9.77 15.56 -2.51
CA LYS A 2 -8.44 15.04 -2.14
C LYS A 2 -7.67 14.92 -3.46
N GLU A 3 -6.56 15.62 -3.59
CA GLU A 3 -5.66 15.44 -4.74
C GLU A 3 -5.19 13.98 -4.75
N GLU A 4 -5.16 13.36 -5.94
CA GLU A 4 -4.63 11.99 -6.08
C GLU A 4 -3.18 11.96 -5.61
N LEU A 5 -2.85 10.99 -4.75
CA LEU A 5 -1.50 10.83 -4.20
C LEU A 5 -0.59 10.03 -5.13
N PHE A 6 -1.16 9.05 -5.81
CA PHE A 6 -0.47 8.16 -6.72
C PHE A 6 -1.44 7.51 -7.71
N GLU A 7 -0.90 6.96 -8.79
CA GLU A 7 -1.61 6.07 -9.72
C GLU A 7 -0.81 4.78 -9.94
N PHE A 8 -1.48 3.71 -10.39
CA PHE A 8 -0.82 2.44 -10.69
C PHE A 8 -0.66 2.24 -12.19
N HIS A 9 0.56 1.90 -12.61
CA HIS A 9 0.89 1.51 -13.98
C HIS A 9 1.20 0.03 -14.05
N GLU A 10 0.65 -0.68 -15.03
CA GLU A 10 0.95 -2.10 -15.25
C GLU A 10 2.36 -2.25 -15.83
N ALA A 11 3.25 -2.90 -15.08
CA ALA A 11 4.61 -3.19 -15.52
C ALA A 11 4.75 -4.59 -16.13
N ALA A 12 3.88 -5.51 -15.73
CA ALA A 12 3.73 -6.86 -16.29
C ALA A 12 2.34 -7.40 -15.91
N PRO A 13 1.85 -8.50 -16.51
CA PRO A 13 0.53 -9.04 -16.19
C PRO A 13 0.32 -9.21 -14.68
N ASN A 14 -0.69 -8.54 -14.13
CA ASN A 14 -1.04 -8.57 -12.70
C ASN A 14 0.07 -8.03 -11.76
N ARG A 15 0.93 -7.15 -12.27
CA ARG A 15 2.00 -6.50 -11.51
C ARG A 15 2.03 -5.01 -11.84
N TYR A 16 1.80 -4.19 -10.82
CA TYR A 16 1.66 -2.75 -10.98
C TYR A 16 2.68 -2.01 -10.11
N ILE A 17 3.13 -0.86 -10.62
CA ILE A 17 4.04 0.05 -9.91
C ILE A 17 3.27 1.33 -9.62
N ALA A 18 3.34 1.81 -8.38
CA ALA A 18 2.76 3.09 -8.00
C ALA A 18 3.67 4.23 -8.47
N HIS A 19 3.09 5.21 -9.15
CA HIS A 19 3.71 6.47 -9.52
C HIS A 19 3.16 7.54 -8.57
N PHE A 20 4.02 8.05 -7.68
CA PHE A 20 3.65 9.05 -6.69
C PHE A 20 3.80 10.46 -7.25
N TYR A 21 2.77 11.29 -7.08
CA TYR A 21 2.80 12.70 -7.51
C TYR A 21 3.44 13.63 -6.47
N ARG A 22 3.48 13.17 -5.22
CA ARG A 22 4.14 13.83 -4.08
C ARG A 22 4.53 12.79 -3.04
N GLU A 23 5.23 13.22 -1.99
CA GLU A 23 5.52 12.37 -0.84
C GLU A 23 4.22 11.77 -0.27
N CYS A 24 4.26 10.48 0.03
CA CYS A 24 3.12 9.73 0.57
C CYS A 24 3.62 8.86 1.72
N THR A 25 3.01 9.01 2.89
CA THR A 25 3.26 8.17 4.05
C THR A 25 2.59 6.81 3.90
N VAL A 26 3.05 5.83 4.69
CA VAL A 26 2.37 4.54 4.79
C VAL A 26 0.91 4.69 5.24
N ALA A 27 0.63 5.59 6.20
CA ALA A 27 -0.73 5.84 6.67
C ALA A 27 -1.63 6.38 5.55
N GLU A 28 -1.19 7.41 4.82
CA GLU A 28 -1.96 7.98 3.71
C GLU A 28 -2.19 6.97 2.57
N PHE A 29 -1.19 6.13 2.28
CA PHE A 29 -1.32 5.07 1.30
C PHE A 29 -2.39 4.06 1.71
N ILE A 30 -2.33 3.57 2.95
CA ILE A 30 -3.30 2.61 3.49
C ILE A 30 -4.71 3.24 3.42
N GLU A 31 -4.90 4.45 3.93
CA GLU A 31 -6.19 5.15 3.87
C GLU A 31 -6.72 5.24 2.43
N THR A 32 -5.87 5.60 1.48
CA THR A 32 -6.24 5.68 0.06
C THR A 32 -6.67 4.33 -0.50
N ILE A 33 -5.95 3.24 -0.19
CA ILE A 33 -6.32 1.88 -0.62
C ILE A 33 -7.66 1.48 0.00
N LEU A 34 -7.87 1.73 1.30
CA LEU A 34 -9.12 1.37 1.97
C LEU A 34 -10.32 2.17 1.42
N GLU A 35 -10.14 3.44 1.07
CA GLU A 35 -11.17 4.30 0.49
C GLU A 35 -11.48 3.91 -0.97
N THR A 36 -10.45 3.82 -1.82
CA THR A 36 -10.58 3.72 -3.28
C THR A 36 -10.68 2.28 -3.78
N ARG A 37 -10.10 1.32 -3.06
CA ARG A 37 -10.09 -0.11 -3.39
C ARG A 37 -10.93 -0.93 -2.41
N SER A 38 -12.04 -0.36 -1.94
CA SER A 38 -12.93 -0.92 -0.92
C SER A 38 -13.62 -2.25 -1.27
N LYS A 39 -13.43 -2.80 -2.47
CA LYS A 39 -13.90 -4.15 -2.86
C LYS A 39 -12.79 -5.21 -2.90
N GLU A 40 -11.54 -4.77 -2.78
CA GLU A 40 -10.37 -5.64 -2.80
C GLU A 40 -10.08 -6.18 -1.39
N HIS A 41 -9.25 -7.22 -1.34
CA HIS A 41 -8.65 -7.78 -0.15
C HIS A 41 -7.23 -8.25 -0.45
N GLY A 42 -6.40 -8.37 0.58
CA GLY A 42 -5.02 -8.84 0.45
C GLY A 42 -4.18 -8.41 1.62
N ARG A 43 -2.87 -8.30 1.41
CA ARG A 43 -1.90 -7.86 2.41
C ARG A 43 -1.12 -6.63 1.95
N ILE A 44 -0.79 -5.75 2.89
CA ILE A 44 0.15 -4.65 2.73
C ILE A 44 1.37 -5.01 3.58
N VAL A 45 2.56 -5.02 2.97
CA VAL A 45 3.82 -5.32 3.64
C VAL A 45 4.77 -4.14 3.47
N VAL A 46 5.32 -3.66 4.58
CA VAL A 46 6.24 -2.52 4.62
C VAL A 46 7.67 -3.03 4.85
N PHE A 47 8.57 -2.73 3.93
CA PHE A 47 9.98 -3.07 3.97
C PHE A 47 10.81 -1.84 4.30
N GLY A 48 11.62 -1.95 5.36
CA GLY A 48 12.72 -1.03 5.59
C GLY A 48 13.99 -1.49 4.87
N PRO A 49 15.11 -0.77 5.01
CA PRO A 49 16.34 -1.03 4.25
C PRO A 49 16.88 -2.46 4.34
N ASN A 50 16.68 -3.14 5.47
CA ASN A 50 17.29 -4.45 5.75
C ASN A 50 16.31 -5.54 6.20
N ARG A 51 15.02 -5.22 6.42
CA ARG A 51 14.03 -6.16 6.95
C ARG A 51 12.58 -5.67 6.76
N PRO A 52 11.58 -6.56 6.79
CA PRO A 52 10.19 -6.18 6.98
C PRO A 52 10.01 -5.38 8.30
N LEU A 53 9.23 -4.30 8.25
CA LEU A 53 8.95 -3.42 9.40
C LEU A 53 7.54 -3.62 9.94
N ALA A 54 6.57 -3.80 9.05
CA ALA A 54 5.17 -3.93 9.41
C ALA A 54 4.43 -4.68 8.31
N ASN A 55 3.28 -5.26 8.64
CA ASN A 55 2.35 -5.77 7.66
C ASN A 55 0.93 -5.74 8.23
N CYS A 56 -0.05 -5.64 7.34
CA CYS A 56 -1.45 -5.92 7.66
C CYS A 56 -2.16 -6.59 6.48
N GLY A 57 -3.14 -7.42 6.78
CA GLY A 57 -4.26 -7.76 5.92
C GLY A 57 -5.30 -6.65 5.90
N TYR A 58 -5.95 -6.53 4.75
CA TYR A 58 -7.11 -5.69 4.56
C TYR A 58 -8.16 -6.44 3.76
N ALA A 59 -9.42 -6.11 3.99
CA ALA A 59 -10.54 -6.59 3.20
C ALA A 59 -11.69 -5.58 3.27
N TYR A 60 -12.32 -5.34 2.12
CA TYR A 60 -13.56 -4.57 2.03
C TYR A 60 -13.47 -3.16 2.65
N GLY A 61 -12.35 -2.47 2.40
CA GLY A 61 -12.10 -1.13 2.91
C GLY A 61 -11.77 -1.07 4.41
N LYS A 62 -11.38 -2.19 5.03
CA LYS A 62 -10.97 -2.24 6.44
C LYS A 62 -9.69 -3.06 6.61
N ILE A 63 -8.91 -2.70 7.63
CA ILE A 63 -7.81 -3.54 8.14
C ILE A 63 -8.41 -4.73 8.89
N THR A 64 -7.87 -5.93 8.68
CA THR A 64 -8.41 -7.19 9.21
C THR A 64 -7.54 -7.88 10.25
N ASP A 65 -6.25 -7.55 10.30
CA ASP A 65 -5.32 -7.97 11.36
C ASP A 65 -4.67 -6.73 11.98
N GLU A 66 -4.16 -6.83 13.20
CA GLU A 66 -3.59 -5.68 13.88
C GLU A 66 -2.31 -5.21 13.14
N PHE A 67 -2.34 -4.00 12.58
CA PHE A 67 -1.15 -3.35 12.03
C PHE A 67 -0.26 -2.87 13.19
N GLU A 68 0.56 -3.76 13.73
CA GLU A 68 1.44 -3.47 14.85
C GLU A 68 2.73 -2.74 14.41
N ASN A 69 2.64 -1.50 13.92
CA ASN A 69 3.81 -0.59 13.97
C ASN A 69 3.46 0.90 13.75
N ALA A 70 3.27 1.66 14.83
CA ALA A 70 3.06 3.12 14.76
C ALA A 70 4.25 3.88 14.14
N GLU A 71 5.47 3.33 14.19
CA GLU A 71 6.65 3.94 13.58
C GLU A 71 6.59 3.85 12.04
N ALA A 72 6.09 2.74 11.50
CA ALA A 72 5.99 2.54 10.06
C ALA A 72 4.99 3.51 9.40
N ASN A 73 3.89 3.84 10.09
CA ASN A 73 2.83 4.71 9.56
C ASN A 73 3.32 6.08 9.09
N ASN A 74 4.31 6.65 9.80
CA ASN A 74 4.82 7.99 9.51
C ASN A 74 5.98 7.99 8.51
N LYS A 75 6.44 6.81 8.05
CA LYS A 75 7.53 6.73 7.08
C LYS A 75 7.04 7.08 5.68
N ILE A 76 7.89 7.80 4.95
CA ILE A 76 7.67 8.14 3.54
C ILE A 76 7.97 6.93 2.66
N ILE A 77 7.04 6.62 1.76
CA ILE A 77 7.18 5.54 0.79
C ILE A 77 8.12 6.00 -0.33
N CYS A 78 9.10 5.15 -0.65
CA CYS A 78 10.02 5.35 -1.76
C CYS A 78 9.60 4.60 -3.01
N SER A 79 8.98 3.43 -2.82
CA SER A 79 8.38 2.66 -3.90
C SER A 79 7.23 1.81 -3.37
N ALA A 80 6.22 1.62 -4.19
CA ALA A 80 5.11 0.73 -3.90
C ALA A 80 4.79 -0.12 -5.13
N PHE A 81 4.59 -1.41 -4.89
CA PHE A 81 4.23 -2.39 -5.89
C PHE A 81 2.90 -3.03 -5.49
N ALA A 82 2.05 -3.30 -6.47
CA ALA A 82 0.85 -4.10 -6.28
C ALA A 82 0.95 -5.38 -7.10
N TYR A 83 0.57 -6.50 -6.49
CA TYR A 83 0.60 -7.83 -7.08
C TYR A 83 -0.77 -8.47 -6.94
N GLY A 84 -1.30 -9.02 -8.02
CA GLY A 84 -2.60 -9.68 -8.01
C GLY A 84 -3.55 -9.12 -9.05
N GLY A 85 -4.82 -9.50 -8.95
CA GLY A 85 -5.83 -9.20 -9.96
C GLY A 85 -7.21 -9.05 -9.35
N CYS A 86 -8.14 -8.49 -10.13
CA CYS A 86 -9.58 -8.26 -9.88
C CYS A 86 -10.04 -7.91 -8.45
N VAL A 87 -9.86 -8.79 -7.46
CA VAL A 87 -10.29 -8.60 -6.06
C VAL A 87 -9.22 -8.96 -5.02
N SER A 88 -8.16 -9.67 -5.40
CA SER A 88 -7.09 -10.09 -4.48
C SER A 88 -5.79 -9.40 -4.89
N VAL A 89 -5.37 -8.42 -4.09
CA VAL A 89 -4.23 -7.56 -4.41
C VAL A 89 -3.36 -7.38 -3.16
N ASP A 90 -2.10 -7.76 -3.28
CA ASP A 90 -1.10 -7.52 -2.25
C ASP A 90 -0.25 -6.29 -2.62
N TYR A 91 0.13 -5.51 -1.62
CA TYR A 91 0.97 -4.34 -1.76
C TYR A 91 2.29 -4.53 -1.03
N ALA A 92 3.40 -4.22 -1.71
CA ALA A 92 4.74 -4.16 -1.12
C ALA A 92 5.24 -2.72 -1.14
N LEU A 93 5.44 -2.14 0.04
CA LEU A 93 5.89 -0.76 0.23
C LEU A 93 7.34 -0.78 0.70
N THR A 94 8.21 -0.02 0.06
CA THR A 94 9.57 0.23 0.56
C THR A 94 9.66 1.64 1.12
N VAL A 95 10.21 1.78 2.31
CA VAL A 95 10.35 3.06 3.03
C VAL A 95 11.81 3.31 3.40
N LEU A 96 12.19 4.58 3.57
CA LEU A 96 13.46 5.00 4.16
C LEU A 96 13.37 5.08 5.70
#